data_AF-A0A401PP18-F1
#
_entry.id   AF-A0A401PP18-F1
#
_cell.length_a   1.000
_cell.length_b   1.000
_cell.length_c   1.000
_cell.angle_alpha   90.00
_cell.angle_beta   90.00
_cell.angle_gamma   90.00
#
_symmetry.space_group_name_H-M   'P 1'
#
loop_
_entity.id
_entity.type
_entity.pdbx_description
1 polymer ?
#
loop_
_entity_poly.entity_id
_entity_poly.type
_entity_poly.pdbx_seq_one_letter_code
_entity_poly.pdbx_strand_id
1 'polypeptide(L)'
;MSKSVSSSEVSEKTTITAPAEFSINPPSSIHSSPEFGQYIMTEFALKYFREPLTMLGWKGMNAEGKNSNHLVQHTKVPIQESLIDIVDKQLNELAAKNFMVLMKFMGDQPPQKQQSDIDCLQSILWLCKEKEMLHDEICCQIIKQITDNHRKESCIRGWRTLYLFLGYYPCTSNLRPFVQRYLADVGFNAKHDFQAIAKVCQDNIHRTLQFGGRRHTPSKLELEAVMKGRNSRRILVYLPGKLERPSKIRPFSVGNDVLMEICADIGINDSEEAKEFSLFADKDNGEVVRPIRWNEYIFDFLLDDSSISLHFRRITWKEPLHFYNDLYVDVHYNQVLPIYLKGQLLLPNSVREAEQQAAILAAYQHKIRGAGPVPNG
;
A
#
# COMPACT_ATOMS: atom_id res chain seq x y z
N MET A 1 72.34 -1.96 17.38
CA MET A 1 71.32 -1.78 18.45
C MET A 1 70.14 -1.04 17.83
N SER A 2 69.24 -1.82 17.26
CA SER A 2 68.08 -1.39 16.50
C SER A 2 66.86 -1.85 17.29
N LYS A 3 66.08 -0.91 17.82
CA LYS A 3 64.76 -1.16 18.40
C LYS A 3 63.74 -0.30 17.66
N SER A 4 63.15 -0.92 16.63
CA SER A 4 61.84 -0.57 16.10
C SER A 4 60.78 -1.06 17.08
N VAL A 5 59.99 -0.16 17.66
CA VAL A 5 58.80 -0.52 18.43
C VAL A 5 57.66 -0.73 17.45
N SER A 6 57.15 -1.97 17.39
CA SER A 6 55.95 -2.36 16.68
C SER A 6 54.71 -1.86 17.43
N SER A 7 53.87 -1.06 16.77
CA SER A 7 52.51 -0.78 17.22
C SER A 7 51.61 -1.96 16.86
N SER A 8 51.23 -2.73 17.87
CA SER A 8 50.20 -3.76 17.80
C SER A 8 48.81 -3.11 17.75
N GLU A 9 48.11 -3.27 16.62
CA GLU A 9 46.69 -2.96 16.46
C GLU A 9 45.84 -3.92 17.30
N VAL A 10 45.13 -3.38 18.30
CA VAL A 10 44.02 -4.08 18.96
C VAL A 10 42.75 -3.62 18.26
N SER A 11 42.22 -4.48 17.39
CA SER A 11 40.91 -4.30 16.76
C SER A 11 39.82 -4.66 17.77
N GLU A 12 39.30 -3.69 18.50
CA GLU A 12 38.05 -3.83 19.26
C GLU A 12 36.88 -3.97 18.27
N LYS A 13 36.37 -5.20 18.13
CA LYS A 13 35.09 -5.49 17.47
C LYS A 13 33.96 -5.02 18.40
N THR A 14 33.47 -3.81 18.18
CA THR A 14 32.21 -3.37 18.77
C THR A 14 31.06 -4.04 18.00
N THR A 15 30.50 -5.09 18.58
CA THR A 15 29.26 -5.72 18.12
C THR A 15 28.11 -4.72 18.25
N ILE A 16 27.65 -4.18 17.13
CA ILE A 16 26.44 -3.35 17.08
C ILE A 16 25.24 -4.30 17.18
N THR A 17 24.66 -4.39 18.37
CA THR A 17 23.40 -5.07 18.63
C THR A 17 22.28 -4.32 17.91
N ALA A 18 21.54 -5.02 17.04
CA ALA A 18 20.38 -4.47 16.35
C ALA A 18 19.30 -4.04 17.36
N PRO A 19 18.62 -2.88 17.16
CA PRO A 19 17.52 -2.51 18.02
C PRO A 19 16.32 -3.43 17.78
N ALA A 20 15.70 -3.86 18.89
CA ALA A 20 14.58 -4.78 18.93
C ALA A 20 13.42 -4.34 18.02
N GLU A 21 12.91 -5.27 17.22
CA GLU A 21 11.68 -5.09 16.44
C GLU A 21 10.51 -4.85 17.40
N PHE A 22 9.94 -3.65 17.37
CA PHE A 22 8.70 -3.35 18.07
C PHE A 22 7.55 -4.10 17.39
N SER A 23 7.15 -5.21 18.02
CA SER A 23 5.95 -5.97 17.68
C SER A 23 4.72 -5.16 18.09
N ILE A 24 4.09 -4.49 17.12
CA ILE A 24 2.79 -3.84 17.31
C ILE A 24 1.74 -4.94 17.43
N ASN A 25 1.28 -5.22 18.65
CA ASN A 25 0.10 -6.06 18.87
C ASN A 25 -1.14 -5.29 18.37
N PRO A 26 -1.98 -5.87 17.50
CA PRO A 26 -3.25 -5.26 17.14
C PRO A 26 -4.20 -5.22 18.35
N PRO A 27 -5.08 -4.22 18.46
CA PRO A 27 -6.00 -4.11 19.58
C PRO A 27 -6.94 -5.33 19.60
N SER A 28 -7.02 -5.96 20.76
CA SER A 28 -7.93 -7.05 21.07
C SER A 28 -9.37 -6.55 21.13
N SER A 29 -10.04 -6.52 19.98
CA SER A 29 -11.50 -6.45 19.91
C SER A 29 -12.04 -7.85 19.65
N ILE A 30 -12.72 -8.39 20.65
CA ILE A 30 -13.52 -9.61 20.58
C ILE A 30 -14.63 -9.39 19.54
N HIS A 31 -14.41 -9.86 18.33
CA HIS A 31 -15.48 -10.13 17.37
C HIS A 31 -15.46 -11.63 17.10
N SER A 32 -16.60 -12.25 17.39
CA SER A 32 -16.95 -13.64 17.08
C SER A 32 -16.33 -14.11 15.77
N SER A 33 -15.53 -15.16 15.84
CA SER A 33 -15.01 -15.89 14.68
C SER A 33 -16.19 -16.23 13.76
N PRO A 34 -16.19 -15.85 12.48
CA PRO A 34 -17.18 -16.38 11.56
C PRO A 34 -16.96 -17.88 11.47
N GLU A 35 -18.04 -18.66 11.39
CA GLU A 35 -17.97 -20.09 11.09
C GLU A 35 -17.22 -20.29 9.75
N PHE A 36 -15.93 -20.58 9.87
CA PHE A 36 -14.99 -20.71 8.75
C PHE A 36 -15.30 -21.93 7.84
N GLY A 37 -16.39 -22.67 8.08
CA GLY A 37 -16.81 -23.80 7.26
C GLY A 37 -17.67 -23.45 6.03
N GLN A 38 -18.23 -22.25 5.93
CA GLN A 38 -19.34 -21.98 5.00
C GLN A 38 -18.96 -21.31 3.65
N TYR A 39 -17.70 -20.93 3.44
CA TYR A 39 -17.31 -20.10 2.30
C TYR A 39 -16.10 -20.63 1.53
N ILE A 40 -16.23 -21.83 0.97
CA ILE A 40 -15.15 -22.43 0.16
C ILE A 40 -15.35 -22.04 -1.31
N MET A 41 -14.27 -21.66 -2.03
CA MET A 41 -14.35 -21.26 -3.45
C MET A 41 -15.07 -22.30 -4.32
N THR A 42 -14.92 -23.59 -4.01
CA THR A 42 -15.63 -24.68 -4.70
C THR A 42 -17.16 -24.56 -4.59
N GLU A 43 -17.69 -24.10 -3.47
CA GLU A 43 -19.13 -23.87 -3.28
C GLU A 43 -19.63 -22.68 -4.11
N PHE A 44 -18.83 -21.61 -4.17
CA PHE A 44 -19.11 -20.49 -5.07
C PHE A 44 -19.15 -20.97 -6.53
N ALA A 45 -18.15 -21.74 -6.95
CA ALA A 45 -18.10 -22.28 -8.31
C ALA A 45 -19.31 -23.18 -8.63
N LEU A 46 -19.70 -24.08 -7.72
CA LEU A 46 -20.87 -24.93 -7.92
C LEU A 46 -22.18 -24.15 -8.10
N LYS A 47 -22.27 -22.96 -7.50
CA LYS A 47 -23.46 -22.11 -7.57
C LYS A 47 -23.47 -21.14 -8.75
N TYR A 48 -22.31 -20.59 -9.12
CA TYR A 48 -22.21 -19.45 -10.05
C TYR A 48 -21.46 -19.76 -11.35
N PHE A 49 -20.67 -20.83 -11.41
CA PHE A 49 -19.94 -21.16 -12.65
C PHE A 49 -20.88 -21.83 -13.66
N ARG A 50 -20.59 -21.59 -14.94
CA ARG A 50 -21.32 -22.18 -16.07
C ARG A 50 -21.16 -23.70 -16.08
N GLU A 51 -22.30 -24.38 -16.15
CA GLU A 51 -22.47 -25.84 -16.19
C GLU A 51 -21.29 -26.66 -15.59
N PRO A 52 -21.21 -26.77 -14.25
CA PRO A 52 -20.16 -27.53 -13.57
C PRO A 52 -20.02 -28.98 -14.06
N LEU A 53 -21.15 -29.57 -14.51
CA LEU A 53 -21.25 -30.93 -15.03
C LEU A 53 -20.66 -31.09 -16.44
N THR A 54 -20.73 -30.05 -17.27
CA THR A 54 -20.31 -30.08 -18.68
C THR A 54 -18.84 -29.71 -18.81
N MET A 55 -18.35 -28.76 -18.01
CA MET A 55 -16.92 -28.43 -17.91
C MET A 55 -16.05 -29.62 -17.46
N LEU A 56 -16.61 -30.55 -16.70
CA LEU A 56 -15.92 -31.74 -16.20
C LEU A 56 -16.15 -32.99 -17.06
N GLY A 57 -16.92 -32.89 -18.15
CA GLY A 57 -17.26 -34.04 -18.99
C GLY A 57 -18.11 -35.11 -18.26
N TRP A 58 -18.77 -34.76 -17.16
CA TRP A 58 -19.48 -35.69 -16.28
C TRP A 58 -20.89 -36.06 -16.76
N LYS A 59 -21.20 -35.79 -18.04
CA LYS A 59 -22.47 -36.17 -18.65
C LYS A 59 -22.56 -37.70 -18.72
N GLY A 60 -23.18 -38.31 -17.71
CA GLY A 60 -23.32 -39.76 -17.57
C GLY A 60 -22.40 -40.46 -16.56
N MET A 61 -21.64 -39.75 -15.71
CA MET A 61 -20.79 -40.36 -14.67
C MET A 61 -21.48 -40.45 -13.29
N ASN A 62 -21.24 -41.57 -12.58
CA ASN A 62 -21.72 -41.82 -11.21
C ASN A 62 -21.13 -40.80 -10.21
N ALA A 63 -21.86 -40.53 -9.11
CA ALA A 63 -21.54 -39.48 -8.14
C ALA A 63 -20.18 -39.65 -7.43
N GLU A 64 -19.64 -40.87 -7.35
CA GLU A 64 -18.40 -41.21 -6.63
C GLU A 64 -17.12 -40.69 -7.31
N GLY A 65 -17.17 -40.29 -8.59
CA GLY A 65 -16.03 -39.74 -9.34
C GLY A 65 -15.98 -38.22 -9.44
N LYS A 66 -16.91 -37.50 -8.79
CA LYS A 66 -17.11 -36.06 -8.99
C LYS A 66 -16.31 -35.21 -8.02
N ASN A 67 -15.02 -35.01 -8.29
CA ASN A 67 -14.20 -34.05 -7.53
C ASN A 67 -14.42 -32.62 -8.04
N SER A 68 -15.29 -31.86 -7.37
CA SER A 68 -15.64 -30.48 -7.74
C SER A 68 -14.50 -29.48 -7.56
N ASN A 69 -13.42 -29.85 -6.86
CA ASN A 69 -12.27 -28.96 -6.66
C ASN A 69 -11.61 -28.54 -7.98
N HIS A 70 -11.69 -29.37 -9.02
CA HIS A 70 -11.15 -29.04 -10.35
C HIS A 70 -11.77 -27.76 -10.97
N LEU A 71 -12.97 -27.36 -10.55
CA LEU A 71 -13.61 -26.11 -10.99
C LEU A 71 -12.77 -24.89 -10.63
N VAL A 72 -12.11 -24.92 -9.47
CA VAL A 72 -11.35 -23.80 -8.92
C VAL A 72 -9.85 -24.03 -8.90
N GLN A 73 -9.36 -25.15 -9.42
CA GLN A 73 -7.93 -25.45 -9.53
C GLN A 73 -7.33 -25.00 -10.87
N HIS A 74 -6.00 -24.85 -10.88
CA HIS A 74 -5.20 -24.48 -12.03
C HIS A 74 -5.49 -25.37 -13.23
N THR A 75 -5.51 -24.76 -14.42
CA THR A 75 -5.58 -25.49 -15.69
C THR A 75 -4.55 -24.96 -16.68
N LYS A 76 -4.05 -25.85 -17.53
CA LYS A 76 -3.24 -25.52 -18.72
C LYS A 76 -4.10 -25.32 -19.97
N VAL A 77 -5.39 -25.64 -19.90
CA VAL A 77 -6.33 -25.54 -21.01
C VAL A 77 -7.05 -24.18 -20.94
N PRO A 78 -6.98 -23.36 -22.00
CA PRO A 78 -7.73 -22.11 -22.05
C PRO A 78 -9.25 -22.33 -22.03
N ILE A 79 -9.96 -21.52 -21.26
CA ILE A 79 -11.42 -21.50 -21.29
C ILE A 79 -11.91 -20.90 -22.62
N GLN A 80 -13.05 -21.41 -23.11
CA GLN A 80 -13.71 -20.92 -24.32
C GLN A 80 -14.80 -19.87 -24.01
N GLU A 81 -15.30 -19.89 -22.78
CA GLU A 81 -16.37 -19.05 -22.25
C GLU A 81 -15.99 -18.62 -20.82
N SER A 82 -16.69 -17.63 -20.25
CA SER A 82 -16.49 -17.20 -18.87
C SER A 82 -16.66 -18.35 -17.86
N LEU A 83 -15.95 -18.28 -16.73
CA LEU A 83 -16.15 -19.22 -15.61
C LEU A 83 -17.54 -19.01 -15.01
N ILE A 84 -17.85 -17.78 -14.62
CA ILE A 84 -19.17 -17.37 -14.13
C ILE A 84 -20.17 -17.39 -15.29
N ASP A 85 -21.41 -17.79 -15.02
CA ASP A 85 -22.46 -17.79 -16.03
C ASP A 85 -22.90 -16.36 -16.42
N ILE A 86 -22.24 -15.79 -17.44
CA ILE A 86 -22.51 -14.45 -17.97
C ILE A 86 -23.35 -14.56 -19.25
N VAL A 87 -24.61 -14.11 -19.17
CA VAL A 87 -25.56 -14.16 -20.30
C VAL A 87 -25.12 -13.28 -21.48
N ASP A 88 -24.49 -12.13 -21.19
CA ASP A 88 -24.00 -11.23 -22.22
C ASP A 88 -22.84 -11.85 -23.02
N LYS A 89 -23.08 -12.07 -24.31
CA LYS A 89 -22.13 -12.72 -25.22
C LYS A 89 -20.81 -11.94 -25.35
N GLN A 90 -20.86 -10.62 -25.37
CA GLN A 90 -19.67 -9.79 -25.52
C GLN A 90 -18.79 -9.87 -24.26
N LEU A 91 -19.40 -9.80 -23.07
CA LEU A 91 -18.69 -9.97 -21.80
C LEU A 91 -18.12 -11.39 -21.65
N ASN A 92 -18.86 -12.40 -22.08
CA ASN A 92 -18.39 -13.79 -22.08
C ASN A 92 -17.15 -13.97 -22.99
N GLU A 93 -17.17 -13.43 -24.21
CA GLU A 93 -16.00 -13.45 -25.10
C GLU A 93 -14.80 -12.67 -24.53
N LEU A 94 -15.05 -11.52 -23.88
CA LEU A 94 -14.01 -10.74 -23.22
C LEU A 94 -13.40 -11.49 -22.03
N ALA A 95 -14.21 -12.21 -21.25
CA ALA A 95 -13.74 -13.04 -20.15
C ALA A 95 -12.82 -14.17 -20.64
N ALA A 96 -13.20 -14.89 -21.70
CA ALA A 96 -12.36 -15.94 -22.29
C ALA A 96 -11.04 -15.37 -22.84
N LYS A 97 -11.10 -14.21 -23.51
CA LYS A 97 -9.89 -13.49 -23.96
C LYS A 97 -9.00 -13.08 -22.78
N ASN A 98 -9.58 -12.57 -21.69
CA ASN A 98 -8.83 -12.21 -20.49
C ASN A 98 -8.11 -13.41 -19.87
N PHE A 99 -8.78 -14.56 -19.80
CA PHE A 99 -8.17 -15.79 -19.30
C PHE A 99 -6.95 -16.18 -20.12
N MET A 100 -7.04 -16.11 -21.45
CA MET A 100 -5.89 -16.33 -22.34
C MET A 100 -4.74 -15.34 -22.07
N VAL A 101 -5.05 -14.06 -21.85
CA VAL A 101 -4.03 -13.04 -21.50
C VAL A 101 -3.37 -13.37 -20.15
N LEU A 102 -4.16 -13.76 -19.15
CA LEU A 102 -3.66 -14.19 -17.84
C LEU A 102 -2.75 -15.40 -17.96
N MET A 103 -3.14 -16.42 -18.75
CA MET A 103 -2.31 -17.62 -18.96
C MET A 103 -1.00 -17.31 -19.69
N LYS A 104 -1.03 -16.44 -20.71
CA LYS A 104 0.18 -15.98 -21.41
C LYS A 104 1.11 -15.26 -20.44
N PHE A 105 0.55 -14.34 -19.64
CA PHE A 105 1.30 -13.63 -18.61
C PHE A 105 1.90 -14.60 -17.58
N MET A 106 1.16 -15.60 -17.12
CA MET A 106 1.66 -16.61 -16.18
C MET A 106 2.64 -17.62 -16.81
N GLY A 107 2.89 -17.55 -18.12
CA GLY A 107 3.75 -18.50 -18.84
C GLY A 107 3.15 -19.90 -18.97
N ASP A 108 1.82 -20.01 -18.89
CA ASP A 108 1.05 -21.24 -19.11
C ASP A 108 0.63 -21.42 -20.57
N GLN A 109 0.69 -20.35 -21.37
CA GLN A 109 0.47 -20.36 -22.83
C GLN A 109 1.62 -19.66 -23.55
N PRO A 110 1.90 -20.01 -24.82
CA PRO A 110 2.95 -19.35 -25.60
C PRO A 110 2.73 -17.84 -25.68
N PRO A 111 3.79 -17.02 -25.53
CA PRO A 111 3.68 -15.58 -25.62
C PRO A 111 3.22 -15.16 -27.02
N GLN A 112 2.47 -14.06 -27.08
CA GLN A 112 2.12 -13.45 -28.36
C GLN A 112 3.31 -12.63 -28.87
N LYS A 113 3.63 -12.75 -30.17
CA LYS A 113 4.71 -11.96 -30.78
C LYS A 113 4.47 -10.47 -30.49
N GLN A 114 5.50 -9.78 -29.99
CA GLN A 114 5.51 -8.35 -29.64
C GLN A 114 4.71 -7.93 -28.39
N GLN A 115 4.10 -8.85 -27.63
CA GLN A 115 3.43 -8.52 -26.36
C GLN A 115 4.35 -8.82 -25.18
N SER A 116 4.66 -7.82 -24.36
CA SER A 116 5.44 -8.00 -23.12
C SER A 116 4.58 -8.45 -21.94
N ASP A 117 5.23 -8.98 -20.89
CA ASP A 117 4.56 -9.34 -19.63
C ASP A 117 3.78 -8.15 -19.03
N ILE A 118 4.33 -6.94 -19.16
CA ILE A 118 3.69 -5.71 -18.65
C ILE A 118 2.46 -5.34 -19.48
N ASP A 119 2.52 -5.52 -20.81
CA ASP A 119 1.37 -5.25 -21.69
C ASP A 119 0.19 -6.18 -21.37
N CYS A 120 0.47 -7.45 -21.02
CA CYS A 120 -0.55 -8.38 -20.57
C CYS A 120 -1.22 -7.90 -19.28
N LEU A 121 -0.45 -7.48 -18.27
CA LEU A 121 -1.00 -6.95 -17.02
C LEU A 121 -1.81 -5.67 -17.23
N GLN A 122 -1.30 -4.75 -18.05
CA GLN A 122 -2.03 -3.53 -18.40
C GLN A 122 -3.34 -3.85 -19.10
N SER A 123 -3.36 -4.87 -19.97
CA SER A 123 -4.59 -5.31 -20.65
C SER A 123 -5.63 -5.86 -19.66
N ILE A 124 -5.21 -6.66 -18.66
CA ILE A 124 -6.11 -7.17 -17.61
C ILE A 124 -6.68 -6.01 -16.78
N LEU A 125 -5.82 -5.10 -16.30
CA LEU A 125 -6.26 -3.95 -15.50
C LEU A 125 -7.15 -3.00 -16.29
N TRP A 126 -6.85 -2.77 -17.57
CA TRP A 126 -7.68 -1.97 -18.46
C TRP A 126 -9.08 -2.59 -18.62
N LEU A 127 -9.16 -3.92 -18.82
CA LEU A 127 -10.45 -4.59 -18.91
C LEU A 127 -11.27 -4.42 -17.62
N CYS A 128 -10.65 -4.57 -16.46
CA CYS A 128 -11.33 -4.31 -15.18
C CYS A 128 -11.84 -2.86 -15.07
N LYS A 129 -11.07 -1.88 -15.56
CA LYS A 129 -11.48 -0.48 -15.56
C LYS A 129 -12.70 -0.23 -16.45
N GLU A 130 -12.76 -0.86 -17.61
CA GLU A 130 -13.83 -0.64 -18.60
C GLU A 130 -15.09 -1.48 -18.35
N LYS A 131 -14.97 -2.60 -17.64
CA LYS A 131 -16.02 -3.61 -17.48
C LYS A 131 -16.14 -4.05 -16.03
N GLU A 132 -16.80 -3.23 -15.21
CA GLU A 132 -17.07 -3.54 -13.79
C GLU A 132 -17.80 -4.88 -13.60
N MET A 133 -18.68 -5.26 -14.53
CA MET A 133 -19.40 -6.54 -14.53
C MET A 133 -18.48 -7.77 -14.62
N LEU A 134 -17.21 -7.60 -14.98
CA LEU A 134 -16.21 -8.68 -15.07
C LEU A 134 -15.32 -8.80 -13.84
N HIS A 135 -15.47 -7.96 -12.81
CA HIS A 135 -14.58 -8.01 -11.64
C HIS A 135 -14.59 -9.38 -10.95
N ASP A 136 -15.76 -9.93 -10.65
CA ASP A 136 -15.87 -11.24 -10.01
C ASP A 136 -15.32 -12.37 -10.89
N GLU A 137 -15.58 -12.31 -12.20
CA GLU A 137 -15.06 -13.26 -13.18
C GLU A 137 -13.53 -13.24 -13.20
N ILE A 138 -12.92 -12.05 -13.32
CA ILE A 138 -11.46 -11.89 -13.36
C ILE A 138 -10.83 -12.34 -12.04
N CYS A 139 -11.46 -12.04 -10.90
CA CYS A 139 -11.01 -12.55 -9.60
C CYS A 139 -11.04 -14.09 -9.55
N CYS A 140 -12.13 -14.70 -10.00
CA CYS A 140 -12.27 -16.16 -10.08
C CYS A 140 -11.23 -16.79 -11.02
N GLN A 141 -10.97 -16.19 -12.18
CA GLN A 141 -9.93 -16.64 -13.10
C GLN A 141 -8.54 -16.63 -12.47
N ILE A 142 -8.20 -15.56 -11.75
CA ILE A 142 -6.91 -15.44 -11.05
C ILE A 142 -6.81 -16.50 -9.95
N ILE A 143 -7.82 -16.61 -9.08
CA ILE A 143 -7.87 -17.61 -8.00
C ILE A 143 -7.75 -19.02 -8.57
N LYS A 144 -8.46 -19.31 -9.67
CA LYS A 144 -8.35 -20.59 -10.37
C LYS A 144 -6.91 -20.90 -10.76
N GLN A 145 -6.21 -19.97 -11.40
CA GLN A 145 -4.86 -20.21 -11.89
C GLN A 145 -3.78 -20.28 -10.79
N ILE A 146 -4.05 -19.79 -9.57
CA ILE A 146 -3.10 -19.89 -8.44
C ILE A 146 -3.40 -21.08 -7.52
N THR A 147 -4.63 -21.59 -7.52
CA THR A 147 -5.05 -22.72 -6.68
C THR A 147 -4.48 -24.03 -7.21
N ASP A 148 -3.71 -24.75 -6.38
CA ASP A 148 -3.06 -26.01 -6.74
C ASP A 148 -2.14 -25.93 -7.97
N ASN A 149 -1.51 -24.77 -8.18
CA ASN A 149 -0.55 -24.57 -9.26
C ASN A 149 0.87 -24.94 -8.81
N HIS A 150 1.36 -26.11 -9.25
CA HIS A 150 2.69 -26.60 -8.89
C HIS A 150 3.85 -25.87 -9.59
N ARG A 151 3.59 -25.01 -10.59
CA ARG A 151 4.63 -24.22 -11.25
C ARG A 151 4.83 -22.91 -10.49
N LYS A 152 5.82 -22.86 -9.58
CA LYS A 152 6.09 -21.69 -8.73
C LYS A 152 6.17 -20.37 -9.50
N GLU A 153 6.86 -20.34 -10.64
CA GLU A 153 6.98 -19.15 -11.50
C GLU A 153 5.65 -18.67 -12.12
N SER A 154 4.77 -19.61 -12.47
CA SER A 154 3.42 -19.28 -12.94
C SER A 154 2.58 -18.76 -11.76
N CYS A 155 2.61 -19.49 -10.64
CA CYS A 155 1.81 -19.18 -9.46
C CYS A 155 2.17 -17.81 -8.85
N ILE A 156 3.44 -17.44 -8.72
CA ILE A 156 3.85 -16.11 -8.21
C ILE A 156 3.37 -14.97 -9.09
N ARG A 157 3.34 -15.16 -10.42
CA ARG A 157 2.78 -14.17 -11.36
C ARG A 157 1.29 -14.00 -11.12
N GLY A 158 0.53 -15.09 -10.98
CA GLY A 158 -0.90 -15.04 -10.64
C GLY A 158 -1.18 -14.36 -9.29
N TRP A 159 -0.39 -14.65 -8.25
CA TRP A 159 -0.52 -13.99 -6.95
C TRP A 159 -0.25 -12.49 -7.01
N ARG A 160 0.71 -12.05 -7.83
CA ARG A 160 0.95 -10.62 -8.06
C ARG A 160 -0.18 -9.95 -8.84
N THR A 161 -0.80 -10.66 -9.78
CA THR A 161 -2.03 -10.20 -10.44
C THR A 161 -3.16 -10.05 -9.43
N LEU A 162 -3.35 -11.02 -8.52
CA LEU A 162 -4.37 -10.94 -7.47
C LEU A 162 -4.12 -9.76 -6.53
N TYR A 163 -2.86 -9.57 -6.12
CA TYR A 163 -2.42 -8.44 -5.30
C TYR A 163 -2.78 -7.10 -5.94
N LEU A 164 -2.50 -6.92 -7.23
CA LEU A 164 -2.88 -5.72 -7.96
C LEU A 164 -4.41 -5.61 -8.04
N PHE A 165 -5.09 -6.65 -8.52
CA PHE A 165 -6.54 -6.65 -8.68
C PHE A 165 -7.28 -6.21 -7.41
N LEU A 166 -6.96 -6.81 -6.26
CA LEU A 166 -7.67 -6.55 -4.99
C LEU A 166 -7.40 -5.18 -4.39
N GLY A 167 -6.34 -4.47 -4.82
CA GLY A 167 -6.10 -3.09 -4.41
C GLY A 167 -6.77 -2.04 -5.30
N TYR A 168 -7.31 -2.46 -6.46
CA TYR A 168 -8.02 -1.58 -7.40
C TYR A 168 -9.53 -1.85 -7.44
N TYR A 169 -9.95 -3.10 -7.33
CA TYR A 169 -11.32 -3.50 -7.65
C TYR A 169 -11.93 -4.31 -6.49
N PRO A 170 -13.08 -3.86 -5.94
CA PRO A 170 -13.78 -4.63 -4.92
C PRO A 170 -14.45 -5.86 -5.54
N CYS A 171 -14.36 -7.00 -4.88
CA CYS A 171 -15.26 -8.13 -5.18
C CYS A 171 -16.69 -7.79 -4.75
N THR A 172 -17.70 -8.33 -5.45
CA THR A 172 -19.09 -8.14 -5.03
C THR A 172 -19.35 -8.77 -3.66
N SER A 173 -20.47 -8.41 -3.03
CA SER A 173 -20.91 -9.04 -1.78
C SER A 173 -21.10 -10.55 -1.88
N ASN A 174 -21.36 -11.08 -3.08
CA ASN A 174 -21.53 -12.51 -3.31
C ASN A 174 -20.20 -13.27 -3.31
N LEU A 175 -19.16 -12.72 -3.97
CA LEU A 175 -17.86 -13.37 -4.08
C LEU A 175 -16.95 -13.10 -2.87
N ARG A 176 -17.02 -11.90 -2.29
CA ARG A 176 -16.10 -11.42 -1.26
C ARG A 176 -15.88 -12.39 -0.08
N PRO A 177 -16.91 -13.00 0.55
CA PRO A 177 -16.70 -13.92 1.67
C PRO A 177 -15.81 -15.12 1.30
N PHE A 178 -15.97 -15.65 0.09
CA PHE A 178 -15.19 -16.77 -0.43
C PHE A 178 -13.73 -16.38 -0.70
N VAL A 179 -13.50 -15.19 -1.23
CA VAL A 179 -12.14 -14.66 -1.46
C VAL A 179 -11.43 -14.38 -0.13
N GLN A 180 -12.12 -13.76 0.83
CA GLN A 180 -11.57 -13.51 2.18
C GLN A 180 -11.21 -14.82 2.86
N ARG A 181 -12.06 -15.85 2.75
CA ARG A 181 -11.80 -17.18 3.28
C ARG A 181 -10.59 -17.83 2.61
N TYR A 182 -10.54 -17.83 1.28
CA TYR A 182 -9.43 -18.38 0.50
C TYR A 182 -8.08 -17.74 0.91
N LEU A 183 -8.04 -16.41 1.01
CA LEU A 183 -6.84 -15.69 1.44
C LEU A 183 -6.47 -16.01 2.89
N ALA A 184 -7.45 -16.20 3.78
CA ALA A 184 -7.21 -16.58 5.17
C ALA A 184 -6.61 -17.99 5.27
N ASP A 185 -7.14 -18.96 4.53
CA ASP A 185 -6.61 -20.33 4.54
C ASP A 185 -5.15 -20.38 4.07
N VAL A 186 -4.83 -19.64 3.01
CA VAL A 186 -3.44 -19.50 2.54
C VAL A 186 -2.58 -18.72 3.54
N GLY A 187 -3.11 -17.65 4.11
CA GLY A 187 -2.40 -16.76 5.06
C GLY A 187 -2.13 -17.38 6.43
N PHE A 188 -2.95 -18.31 6.90
CA PHE A 188 -2.74 -19.04 8.15
C PHE A 188 -1.83 -20.27 7.99
N ASN A 189 -1.71 -20.81 6.77
CA ASN A 189 -0.81 -21.91 6.49
C ASN A 189 0.66 -21.44 6.43
N ALA A 190 1.37 -21.55 7.55
CA ALA A 190 2.79 -21.18 7.66
C ALA A 190 3.74 -21.94 6.70
N LYS A 191 3.31 -23.07 6.14
CA LYS A 191 4.09 -23.85 5.16
C LYS A 191 3.81 -23.47 3.71
N HIS A 192 2.83 -22.60 3.46
CA HIS A 192 2.46 -22.21 2.12
C HIS A 192 3.42 -21.14 1.57
N ASP A 193 4.04 -21.40 0.42
CA ASP A 193 5.03 -20.51 -0.22
C ASP A 193 4.52 -19.06 -0.40
N PHE A 194 3.22 -18.88 -0.55
CA PHE A 194 2.56 -17.60 -0.83
C PHE A 194 1.82 -16.99 0.37
N GLN A 195 2.07 -17.46 1.59
CA GLN A 195 1.43 -16.95 2.81
C GLN A 195 1.55 -15.42 2.95
N ALA A 196 2.75 -14.87 2.69
CA ALA A 196 3.01 -13.44 2.87
C ALA A 196 2.20 -12.56 1.90
N ILE A 197 2.14 -12.92 0.62
CA ILE A 197 1.35 -12.16 -0.37
C ILE A 197 -0.16 -12.33 -0.14
N ALA A 198 -0.61 -13.50 0.35
CA ALA A 198 -2.00 -13.69 0.72
C ALA A 198 -2.45 -12.74 1.84
N LYS A 199 -1.63 -12.55 2.89
CA LYS A 199 -1.91 -11.58 3.97
C LYS A 199 -2.00 -10.15 3.44
N VAL A 200 -1.08 -9.75 2.55
CA VAL A 200 -1.13 -8.42 1.94
C VAL A 200 -2.39 -8.26 1.05
N CYS A 201 -2.83 -9.31 0.35
CA CYS A 201 -4.10 -9.31 -0.37
C CYS A 201 -5.31 -9.15 0.57
N GLN A 202 -5.25 -9.67 1.80
CA GLN A 202 -6.31 -9.46 2.82
C GLN A 202 -6.36 -7.99 3.28
N ASP A 203 -5.20 -7.37 3.45
CA ASP A 203 -5.13 -5.94 3.78
C ASP A 203 -5.68 -5.10 2.61
N ASN A 204 -5.33 -5.46 1.37
CA ASN A 204 -5.82 -4.77 0.17
C ASN A 204 -7.35 -4.86 0.04
N ILE A 205 -7.95 -6.05 0.22
CA ILE A 205 -9.42 -6.17 0.13
C ILE A 205 -10.10 -5.34 1.22
N HIS A 206 -9.56 -5.30 2.45
CA HIS A 206 -10.11 -4.47 3.52
C HIS A 206 -10.05 -2.98 3.16
N ARG A 207 -8.89 -2.51 2.67
CA ARG A 207 -8.69 -1.11 2.25
C ARG A 207 -9.59 -0.72 1.08
N THR A 208 -9.68 -1.56 0.06
CA THR A 208 -10.55 -1.32 -1.10
C THR A 208 -12.03 -1.21 -0.70
N LEU A 209 -12.46 -1.97 0.31
CA LEU A 209 -13.81 -1.86 0.86
C LEU A 209 -14.02 -0.60 1.70
N GLN A 210 -13.02 -0.20 2.48
CA GLN A 210 -13.12 0.94 3.39
C GLN A 210 -12.97 2.29 2.68
N PHE A 211 -12.05 2.38 1.71
CA PHE A 211 -11.63 3.62 1.08
C PHE A 211 -11.94 3.71 -0.41
N GLY A 212 -12.48 2.63 -1.00
CA GLY A 212 -12.51 2.43 -2.44
C GLY A 212 -11.15 1.95 -2.96
N GLY A 213 -11.13 1.51 -4.22
CA GLY A 213 -9.89 1.13 -4.89
C GLY A 213 -9.06 2.33 -5.32
N ARG A 214 -7.78 2.07 -5.62
CA ARG A 214 -6.87 3.10 -6.15
C ARG A 214 -7.38 3.65 -7.49
N ARG A 215 -7.28 4.96 -7.71
CA ARG A 215 -7.96 5.63 -8.84
C ARG A 215 -7.12 5.70 -10.10
N HIS A 216 -5.80 5.78 -9.98
CA HIS A 216 -4.90 5.86 -11.12
C HIS A 216 -4.25 4.51 -11.40
N THR A 217 -4.35 4.08 -12.67
CA THR A 217 -3.70 2.88 -13.19
C THR A 217 -2.20 2.93 -12.90
N PRO A 218 -1.57 1.82 -12.46
CA PRO A 218 -0.18 1.84 -12.05
C PRO A 218 0.73 2.13 -13.25
N SER A 219 1.83 2.84 -13.02
CA SER A 219 2.81 3.14 -14.06
C SER A 219 3.55 1.88 -14.52
N LYS A 220 4.23 1.95 -15.67
CA LYS A 220 5.06 0.84 -16.15
C LYS A 220 6.15 0.47 -15.13
N LEU A 221 6.80 1.48 -14.54
CA LEU A 221 7.84 1.29 -13.53
C LEU A 221 7.29 0.66 -12.25
N GLU A 222 6.07 1.05 -11.85
CA GLU A 222 5.40 0.44 -10.72
C GLU A 222 5.09 -1.04 -10.97
N LEU A 223 4.51 -1.36 -12.14
CA LEU A 223 4.21 -2.74 -12.53
C LEU A 223 5.49 -3.60 -12.58
N GLU A 224 6.57 -3.08 -13.18
CA GLU A 224 7.87 -3.75 -13.21
C GLU A 224 8.42 -3.98 -11.79
N ALA A 225 8.23 -3.05 -10.87
CA ALA A 225 8.66 -3.20 -9.48
C ALA A 225 7.88 -4.31 -8.77
N VAL A 226 6.54 -4.34 -8.92
CA VAL A 226 5.69 -5.40 -8.36
C VAL A 226 6.08 -6.77 -8.95
N MET A 227 6.39 -6.83 -10.25
CA MET A 227 6.87 -8.04 -10.92
C MET A 227 8.27 -8.49 -10.49
N LYS A 228 9.08 -7.59 -9.95
CA LYS A 228 10.36 -7.94 -9.31
C LYS A 228 10.20 -8.28 -7.82
N GLY A 229 8.97 -8.32 -7.30
CA GLY A 229 8.68 -8.59 -5.89
C GLY A 229 8.95 -7.41 -4.97
N ARG A 230 9.17 -6.22 -5.51
CA ARG A 230 9.32 -5.00 -4.71
C ARG A 230 7.93 -4.57 -4.25
N ASN A 231 7.70 -4.65 -2.94
CA ASN A 231 6.41 -4.38 -2.31
C ASN A 231 6.34 -2.99 -1.65
N SER A 232 7.38 -2.16 -1.80
CA SER A 232 7.44 -0.81 -1.25
C SER A 232 8.50 0.05 -1.92
N ARG A 233 8.31 1.36 -1.88
CA ARG A 233 9.29 2.39 -2.23
C ARG A 233 9.61 3.22 -0.99
N ARG A 234 10.88 3.53 -0.76
CA ARG A 234 11.31 4.46 0.30
C ARG A 234 11.21 5.88 -0.23
N ILE A 235 10.43 6.73 0.43
CA ILE A 235 10.13 8.10 -0.03
C ILE A 235 10.39 9.05 1.12
N LEU A 236 11.01 10.19 0.83
CA LEU A 236 11.24 11.23 1.82
C LEU A 236 9.96 12.05 2.00
N VAL A 237 9.53 12.16 3.25
CA VAL A 237 8.52 13.09 3.71
C VAL A 237 9.24 14.29 4.31
N TYR A 238 9.01 15.47 3.75
CA TYR A 238 9.58 16.72 4.21
C TYR A 238 8.73 17.29 5.33
N LEU A 239 9.39 17.64 6.44
CA LEU A 239 8.78 18.36 7.55
C LEU A 239 9.28 19.81 7.54
N PRO A 240 8.57 20.72 8.25
CA PRO A 240 9.00 22.09 8.39
C PRO A 240 10.46 22.20 8.87
N GLY A 241 11.20 23.17 8.33
CA GLY A 241 12.60 23.39 8.72
C GLY A 241 13.63 22.62 7.90
N LYS A 242 13.26 22.10 6.71
CA LYS A 242 14.12 21.23 5.87
C LYS A 242 14.48 19.92 6.57
N LEU A 243 13.63 19.47 7.49
CA LEU A 243 13.75 18.17 8.11
C LEU A 243 13.19 17.11 7.16
N GLU A 244 13.82 15.95 7.12
CA GLU A 244 13.42 14.85 6.23
C GLU A 244 13.19 13.58 7.05
N ARG A 245 12.10 12.88 6.76
CA ARG A 245 11.79 11.57 7.33
C ARG A 245 11.50 10.55 6.22
N PRO A 246 12.33 9.50 6.08
CA PRO A 246 12.09 8.48 5.09
C PRO A 246 10.96 7.53 5.54
N SER A 247 9.89 7.44 4.76
CA SER A 247 8.79 6.50 4.98
C SER A 247 8.81 5.37 3.95
N LYS A 248 8.42 4.16 4.37
CA LYS A 248 8.29 2.98 3.50
C LYS A 248 6.86 2.89 2.97
N ILE A 249 6.65 3.38 1.75
CA ILE A 249 5.33 3.47 1.13
C ILE A 249 5.08 2.26 0.24
N ARG A 250 3.96 1.56 0.44
CA ARG A 250 3.52 0.43 -0.40
C ARG A 250 2.56 0.93 -1.50
N PRO A 251 2.40 0.22 -2.63
CA PRO A 251 1.48 0.63 -3.70
C PRO A 251 0.04 0.97 -3.27
N PHE A 252 -0.45 0.31 -2.22
CA PHE A 252 -1.78 0.54 -1.66
C PHE A 252 -1.74 1.21 -0.27
N SER A 253 -0.64 1.86 0.09
CA SER A 253 -0.57 2.71 1.29
C SER A 253 -1.44 3.96 1.10
N VAL A 254 -2.27 4.25 2.10
CA VAL A 254 -3.10 5.45 2.14
C VAL A 254 -2.43 6.57 2.94
N GLY A 255 -2.92 7.79 2.81
CA GLY A 255 -2.38 8.96 3.51
C GLY A 255 -2.30 8.75 5.02
N ASN A 256 -3.29 8.09 5.62
CA ASN A 256 -3.31 7.79 7.04
C ASN A 256 -2.15 6.89 7.49
N ASP A 257 -1.74 5.91 6.68
CA ASP A 257 -0.63 5.02 7.02
C ASP A 257 0.65 5.82 7.26
N VAL A 258 0.95 6.74 6.33
CA VAL A 258 2.15 7.58 6.37
C VAL A 258 2.01 8.69 7.41
N LEU A 259 0.83 9.29 7.53
CA LEU A 259 0.56 10.33 8.51
C LEU A 259 0.80 9.83 9.93
N MET A 260 0.24 8.66 10.28
CA MET A 260 0.37 8.09 11.61
C MET A 260 1.81 7.64 11.91
N GLU A 261 2.54 7.13 10.93
CA GLU A 261 3.98 6.83 11.06
C GLU A 261 4.77 8.09 11.44
N ILE A 262 4.57 9.20 10.72
CA ILE A 262 5.26 10.46 11.00
C ILE A 262 4.80 11.09 12.32
N CYS A 263 3.51 11.02 12.66
CA CYS A 263 2.99 11.47 13.96
C CYS A 263 3.69 10.74 15.12
N ALA A 264 3.82 9.42 15.04
CA ALA A 264 4.52 8.63 16.04
C ALA A 264 6.00 9.03 16.17
N ASP A 265 6.69 9.27 15.03
CA ASP A 265 8.08 9.73 15.02
C ASP A 265 8.26 11.09 15.73
N ILE A 266 7.30 12.00 15.61
CA ILE A 266 7.30 13.30 16.30
C ILE A 266 6.67 13.24 17.69
N GLY A 267 6.37 12.04 18.22
CA GLY A 267 5.88 11.86 19.58
C GLY A 267 4.37 12.09 19.78
N ILE A 268 3.59 12.18 18.70
CA ILE A 268 2.13 12.32 18.76
C ILE A 268 1.49 10.93 18.80
N ASN A 269 0.90 10.60 19.95
CA ASN A 269 0.15 9.36 20.14
C ASN A 269 -1.36 9.61 20.27
N ASP A 270 -1.77 10.86 20.49
CA ASP A 270 -3.18 11.22 20.61
C ASP A 270 -3.85 11.28 19.23
N SER A 271 -5.02 10.64 19.11
CA SER A 271 -5.72 10.55 17.84
C SER A 271 -6.42 11.85 17.44
N GLU A 272 -6.80 12.71 18.39
CA GLU A 272 -7.39 14.01 18.09
C GLU A 272 -6.30 14.99 17.64
N GLU A 273 -5.13 14.97 18.27
CA GLU A 273 -3.97 15.75 17.83
C GLU A 273 -3.52 15.32 16.43
N ALA A 274 -3.46 14.02 16.13
CA ALA A 274 -3.09 13.54 14.80
C ALA A 274 -4.01 14.05 13.67
N LYS A 275 -5.30 14.30 13.96
CA LYS A 275 -6.25 14.88 12.98
C LYS A 275 -5.93 16.32 12.61
N GLU A 276 -5.08 16.98 13.38
CA GLU A 276 -4.62 18.34 13.10
C GLU A 276 -3.51 18.39 12.05
N PHE A 277 -3.07 17.25 11.53
CA PHE A 277 -1.99 17.14 10.57
C PHE A 277 -2.48 16.60 9.23
N SER A 278 -1.76 16.95 8.16
CA SER A 278 -2.04 16.45 6.83
C SER A 278 -0.76 16.31 6.01
N LEU A 279 -0.83 15.41 5.03
CA LEU A 279 0.19 15.26 4.00
C LEU A 279 -0.18 16.12 2.79
N PHE A 280 0.83 16.65 2.11
CA PHE A 280 0.68 17.45 0.91
C PHE A 280 1.56 16.88 -0.19
N ALA A 281 0.98 16.71 -1.39
CA ALA A 281 1.73 16.52 -2.61
C ALA A 281 2.15 17.89 -3.14
N ASP A 282 3.45 18.12 -3.20
CA ASP A 282 4.06 19.37 -3.64
C ASP A 282 4.84 19.10 -4.93
N LYS A 283 4.47 19.82 -5.98
CA LYS A 283 5.11 19.78 -7.29
C LYS A 283 5.80 21.11 -7.58
N ASP A 284 6.97 21.02 -8.20
CA ASP A 284 7.73 22.17 -8.71
C ASP A 284 8.07 23.19 -7.60
N ASN A 285 8.49 22.70 -6.41
CA ASN A 285 8.89 23.50 -5.26
C ASN A 285 7.81 24.49 -4.76
N GLY A 286 6.56 24.04 -4.72
CA GLY A 286 5.44 24.77 -4.14
C GLY A 286 4.59 25.53 -5.16
N GLU A 287 4.85 25.42 -6.47
CA GLU A 287 3.97 25.99 -7.49
C GLU A 287 2.58 25.33 -7.47
N VAL A 288 2.54 24.01 -7.28
CA VAL A 288 1.30 23.27 -7.13
C VAL A 288 1.36 22.43 -5.86
N VAL A 289 0.57 22.82 -4.87
CA VAL A 289 0.46 22.11 -3.59
C VAL A 289 -0.96 21.61 -3.42
N ARG A 290 -1.10 20.30 -3.20
CA ARG A 290 -2.39 19.65 -2.97
C ARG A 290 -2.39 18.88 -1.65
N PRO A 291 -3.36 19.10 -0.74
CA PRO A 291 -3.54 18.25 0.42
C PRO A 291 -3.99 16.84 -0.01
N ILE A 292 -3.41 15.83 0.63
CA ILE A 292 -3.77 14.42 0.49
C ILE A 292 -4.71 14.06 1.63
N ARG A 293 -5.91 13.57 1.31
CA ARG A 293 -6.84 13.10 2.34
C ARG A 293 -6.32 11.81 2.96
N TRP A 294 -6.66 11.60 4.23
CA TRP A 294 -6.24 10.43 5.01
C TRP A 294 -6.60 9.08 4.33
N ASN A 295 -7.69 9.03 3.57
CA ASN A 295 -8.16 7.84 2.85
C ASN A 295 -7.73 7.77 1.37
N GLU A 296 -6.93 8.72 0.86
CA GLU A 296 -6.43 8.66 -0.52
C GLU A 296 -5.12 7.85 -0.58
N TYR A 297 -4.93 7.11 -1.68
CA TYR A 297 -3.72 6.32 -1.91
C TYR A 297 -2.54 7.22 -2.27
N ILE A 298 -1.41 7.05 -1.59
CA ILE A 298 -0.24 7.93 -1.80
C ILE A 298 0.34 7.76 -3.22
N PHE A 299 0.36 6.53 -3.73
CA PHE A 299 0.85 6.25 -5.08
C PHE A 299 0.00 6.86 -6.21
N ASP A 300 -1.19 7.39 -5.93
CA ASP A 300 -1.95 8.19 -6.92
C ASP A 300 -1.36 9.58 -7.16
N PHE A 301 -0.48 10.06 -6.27
CA PHE A 301 0.16 11.36 -6.37
C PHE A 301 1.63 11.29 -6.79
N LEU A 302 2.26 10.12 -6.71
CA LEU A 302 3.68 9.98 -6.98
C LEU A 302 3.92 9.77 -8.47
N LEU A 303 4.80 10.59 -9.05
CA LEU A 303 5.24 10.44 -10.43
C LEU A 303 6.55 9.67 -10.52
N ASP A 304 6.73 9.00 -11.66
CA ASP A 304 7.93 8.19 -11.95
C ASP A 304 9.21 9.05 -11.99
N ASP A 305 9.10 10.30 -12.46
CA ASP A 305 10.19 11.28 -12.53
C ASP A 305 10.56 11.88 -11.16
N SER A 306 9.82 11.54 -10.10
CA SER A 306 10.00 12.07 -8.75
C SER A 306 9.85 13.60 -8.65
N SER A 307 9.09 14.22 -9.57
CA SER A 307 8.77 15.66 -9.55
C SER A 307 7.80 16.06 -8.43
N ILE A 308 7.17 15.09 -7.76
CA ILE A 308 6.28 15.30 -6.63
C ILE A 308 6.95 14.87 -5.33
N SER A 309 7.00 15.78 -4.37
CA SER A 309 7.49 15.58 -3.01
C SER A 309 6.33 15.54 -2.02
N LEU A 310 6.50 14.79 -0.92
CA LEU A 310 5.49 14.69 0.14
C LEU A 310 5.88 15.59 1.30
N HIS A 311 4.96 16.43 1.77
CA HIS A 311 5.20 17.34 2.89
C HIS A 311 4.21 17.07 4.01
N PHE A 312 4.69 17.03 5.24
CA PHE A 312 3.88 16.89 6.45
C PHE A 312 3.73 18.26 7.12
N ARG A 313 2.50 18.66 7.45
CA ARG A 313 2.24 19.95 8.10
C ARG A 313 1.08 19.83 9.09
N ARG A 314 1.16 20.61 10.17
CA ARG A 314 0.01 20.87 11.04
C ARG A 314 -0.90 21.91 10.38
N ILE A 315 -2.20 21.63 10.30
CA ILE A 315 -3.21 22.46 9.64
C ILE A 315 -4.13 23.17 10.64
N THR A 316 -4.35 22.59 11.83
CA THR A 316 -5.13 23.19 12.92
C THR A 316 -4.38 23.15 14.24
N TRP A 317 -4.77 23.98 15.21
CA TRP A 317 -4.06 24.19 16.47
C TRP A 317 -5.04 24.18 17.66
N LYS A 318 -5.83 23.12 17.78
CA LYS A 318 -6.80 22.92 18.87
C LYS A 318 -6.15 22.22 20.05
N GLU A 319 -5.34 21.20 19.78
CA GLU A 319 -4.67 20.46 20.83
C GLU A 319 -3.45 21.23 21.35
N PRO A 320 -3.21 21.23 22.68
CA PRO A 320 -2.12 22.00 23.27
C PRO A 320 -0.75 21.49 22.82
N LEU A 321 0.18 22.41 22.58
CA LEU A 321 1.56 22.06 22.28
C LEU A 321 2.21 21.39 23.48
N HIS A 322 3.07 20.42 23.20
CA HIS A 322 3.89 19.75 24.18
C HIS A 322 5.38 19.79 23.82
N PHE A 323 6.25 19.76 24.83
CA PHE A 323 7.68 20.06 24.65
C PHE A 323 8.60 18.91 25.10
N TYR A 324 8.08 17.68 25.18
CA TYR A 324 8.84 16.50 25.60
C TYR A 324 9.57 15.78 24.45
N ASN A 325 9.37 16.21 23.19
CA ASN A 325 10.02 15.64 22.01
C ASN A 325 10.67 16.76 21.19
N ASP A 326 11.99 16.72 21.03
CA ASP A 326 12.75 17.78 20.34
C ASP A 326 12.32 17.94 18.88
N LEU A 327 12.03 16.83 18.19
CA LEU A 327 11.57 16.86 16.80
C LEU A 327 10.20 17.53 16.68
N TYR A 328 9.30 17.29 17.63
CA TYR A 328 8.02 18.00 17.71
C TYR A 328 8.26 19.51 17.82
N VAL A 329 9.13 19.93 18.75
CA VAL A 329 9.43 21.35 18.97
C VAL A 329 10.01 21.98 17.70
N ASP A 330 10.97 21.32 17.05
CA ASP A 330 11.57 21.78 15.81
C ASP A 330 10.55 21.91 14.68
N VAL A 331 9.69 20.89 14.49
CA VAL A 331 8.66 20.89 13.45
C VAL A 331 7.70 22.08 13.64
N HIS A 332 7.18 22.27 14.85
CA HIS A 332 6.22 23.34 15.11
C HIS A 332 6.88 24.72 15.03
N TYR A 333 8.06 24.89 15.61
CA TYR A 333 8.82 26.14 15.53
C TYR A 333 9.10 26.52 14.07
N ASN A 334 9.64 25.60 13.28
CA ASN A 334 9.98 25.86 11.89
C ASN A 334 8.75 26.06 10.98
N GLN A 335 7.58 25.55 11.37
CA GLN A 335 6.34 25.80 10.62
C GLN A 335 5.81 27.21 10.85
N VAL A 336 5.89 27.69 12.08
CA VAL A 336 5.36 29.00 12.52
C VAL A 336 6.34 30.13 12.17
N LEU A 337 7.64 29.86 12.19
CA LEU A 337 8.70 30.85 11.99
C LEU A 337 8.55 31.71 10.72
N PRO A 338 8.28 31.16 9.51
CA PRO A 338 8.14 32.00 8.31
C PRO A 338 6.94 32.95 8.36
N ILE A 339 5.86 32.54 9.04
CA ILE A 339 4.66 33.36 9.23
C ILE A 339 4.97 34.51 10.20
N TYR A 340 5.71 34.21 11.27
CA TYR A 340 6.17 35.20 12.24
C TYR A 340 7.08 36.24 11.59
N LEU A 341 8.07 35.80 10.80
CA LEU A 341 9.02 36.70 10.12
C LEU A 341 8.34 37.59 9.06
N LYS A 342 7.18 37.19 8.55
CA LYS A 342 6.33 38.02 7.67
C LYS A 342 5.44 39.00 8.44
N GLY A 343 5.49 39.00 9.78
CA GLY A 343 4.68 39.86 10.64
C GLY A 343 3.21 39.42 10.76
N GLN A 344 2.86 38.20 10.35
CA GLN A 344 1.46 37.75 10.25
C GLN A 344 0.91 37.12 11.53
N LEU A 345 1.73 36.97 12.59
CA LEU A 345 1.34 36.36 13.87
C LEU A 345 1.28 37.34 15.05
N LEU A 346 1.82 38.54 14.89
CA LEU A 346 1.81 39.52 15.96
C LEU A 346 0.40 40.08 16.11
N LEU A 347 -0.25 39.80 17.25
CA LEU A 347 -1.54 40.36 17.64
C LEU A 347 -1.38 41.25 18.88
N PRO A 348 -0.71 42.41 18.76
CA PRO A 348 -0.48 43.27 19.91
C PRO A 348 -1.70 44.12 20.25
N ASN A 349 -1.91 44.40 21.55
CA ASN A 349 -2.88 45.41 21.99
C ASN A 349 -2.31 46.84 21.86
N SER A 350 -0.99 46.99 21.77
CA SER A 350 -0.29 48.26 21.52
C SER A 350 1.04 48.09 20.77
N VAL A 351 1.49 49.13 20.08
CA VAL A 351 2.77 49.14 19.35
C VAL A 351 3.95 48.79 20.26
N ARG A 352 3.97 49.32 21.48
CA ARG A 352 5.05 49.09 22.45
C ARG A 352 5.16 47.64 22.90
N GLU A 353 4.03 46.97 23.11
CA GLU A 353 4.01 45.53 23.43
C GLU A 353 4.51 44.69 22.25
N ALA A 354 4.14 45.07 21.03
CA ALA A 354 4.61 44.41 19.81
C ALA A 354 6.14 44.48 19.68
N GLU A 355 6.70 45.68 19.88
CA GLU A 355 8.15 45.93 19.81
C GLU A 355 8.90 45.12 20.88
N GLN A 356 8.38 45.08 22.11
CA GLN A 356 8.98 44.32 23.19
C GLN A 356 8.95 42.81 22.92
N GLN A 357 7.81 42.28 22.46
CA GLN A 357 7.70 40.85 22.09
C GLN A 357 8.64 40.50 20.93
N ALA A 358 8.70 41.35 19.90
CA ALA A 358 9.60 41.15 18.76
C ALA A 358 11.07 41.16 19.18
N ALA A 359 11.47 42.09 20.07
CA ALA A 359 12.83 42.17 20.60
C ALA A 359 13.24 40.89 21.37
N ILE A 360 12.36 40.39 22.24
CA ILE A 360 12.59 39.15 23.00
C ILE A 360 12.74 37.95 22.06
N LEU A 361 11.83 37.80 21.08
CA LEU A 361 11.88 36.69 20.13
C LEU A 361 13.12 36.77 19.22
N ALA A 362 13.51 37.98 18.80
CA ALA A 362 14.74 38.19 18.04
C ALA A 362 16.00 37.81 18.84
N ALA A 363 16.04 38.14 20.13
CA ALA A 363 17.11 37.72 21.03
C ALA A 363 17.22 36.19 21.13
N TYR A 364 16.09 35.48 21.28
CA TYR A 364 16.08 34.01 21.27
C TYR A 364 16.55 33.44 19.94
N GLN A 365 16.11 34.00 18.81
CA GLN A 365 16.56 33.57 17.49
C GLN A 365 18.08 33.76 17.30
N HIS A 366 18.63 34.87 17.78
CA HIS A 366 20.07 35.13 17.74
C HIS A 366 20.86 34.08 18.52
N LYS A 367 20.40 33.76 19.74
CA LYS A 367 20.99 32.74 20.60
C LYS A 367 20.96 31.35 19.96
N ILE A 368 19.83 30.97 19.34
CA ILE A 368 19.66 29.66 18.69
C ILE A 368 20.60 29.50 17.48
N ARG A 369 20.91 30.58 16.76
CA ARG A 369 21.84 30.57 15.61
C ARG A 369 23.33 30.50 16.00
N GLY A 370 23.64 30.37 17.29
CA GLY A 370 25.02 30.25 17.78
C GLY A 370 25.81 31.55 17.77
N ALA A 371 25.15 32.71 17.63
CA ALA A 371 25.80 34.01 17.67
C ALA A 371 25.87 34.53 19.13
N GLY A 372 26.84 34.06 19.92
CA GLY A 372 27.24 34.69 21.20
C GLY A 372 26.13 35.05 22.20
N PRO A 373 26.43 35.92 23.20
CA PRO A 373 25.41 36.47 24.08
C PRO A 373 24.52 37.50 23.36
N VAL A 374 23.26 37.57 23.80
CA VAL A 374 22.21 38.46 23.28
C VAL A 374 22.70 39.92 23.24
N PRO A 375 22.45 40.68 22.16
CA PRO A 375 22.70 42.12 22.16
C PRO A 375 21.81 42.78 23.20
N ASN A 376 22.42 43.48 24.17
CA ASN A 376 21.66 44.26 25.13
C ASN A 376 20.84 45.30 24.37
N GLY A 377 19.51 45.25 24.56
CA GLY A 377 18.55 46.14 23.92
C GLY A 377 18.69 47.59 24.32
#